data_AF-A0AAU0MKV0-F1
#
_entry.id   AF-A0AAU0MKV0-F1
#
_cell.length_a   1.000
_cell.length_b   1.000
_cell.length_c   1.000
_cell.angle_alpha   90.00
_cell.angle_beta   90.00
_cell.angle_gamma   90.00
#
_symmetry.space_group_name_H-M   'P 1'
#
loop_
_entity.id
_entity.type
_entity.pdbx_description
1 polymer ?
#
loop_
_entity_poly.entity_id
_entity_poly.type
_entity_poly.pdbx_seq_one_letter_code
_entity_poly.pdbx_strand_id
1 'polypeptide(L)'
;MALLIDTARWPAHGRLWAHLISDDNLDELHAFARANGVPARSFDRDHYDVPEDAVPRLIAAGARHVGMRQIVEALRASGLRVTARERRHDA
;
A
#
# COMPACT_ATOMS: atom_id res chain seq x y z
N MET A 1 14.29 2.50 -0.13
CA MET A 1 13.49 2.67 -1.32
C MET A 1 13.12 1.33 -1.93
N ALA A 2 11.99 0.80 -1.48
CA ALA A 2 11.35 -0.38 -2.00
C ALA A 2 9.84 -0.24 -1.88
N LEU A 3 9.14 -0.65 -2.94
CA LEU A 3 7.70 -0.81 -2.93
C LEU A 3 7.36 -2.17 -2.33
N LEU A 4 6.56 -2.18 -1.27
CA LEU A 4 6.22 -3.39 -0.53
C LEU A 4 4.73 -3.68 -0.69
N ILE A 5 4.39 -4.96 -0.93
CA ILE A 5 3.01 -5.43 -1.05
C ILE A 5 2.78 -6.65 -0.16
N ASP A 6 1.65 -6.73 0.54
CA ASP A 6 1.29 -7.90 1.34
C ASP A 6 0.36 -8.88 0.63
N THR A 7 0.03 -9.98 1.32
CA THR A 7 -1.04 -10.89 0.89
C THR A 7 -2.39 -10.24 1.15
N ALA A 8 -3.27 -10.27 0.15
CA ALA A 8 -4.64 -9.82 0.31
C ALA A 8 -5.36 -10.64 1.39
N ARG A 9 -5.75 -9.98 2.48
CA ARG A 9 -6.41 -10.61 3.64
C ARG A 9 -7.55 -9.77 4.20
N TRP A 10 -7.66 -8.51 3.77
CA TRP A 10 -8.69 -7.61 4.29
C TRP A 10 -9.98 -7.75 3.49
N PRO A 11 -11.10 -8.22 4.08
CA PRO A 11 -12.35 -8.39 3.35
C PRO A 11 -13.12 -7.07 3.22
N ALA A 12 -13.41 -6.65 1.99
CA ALA A 12 -14.29 -5.50 1.71
C ALA A 12 -14.91 -5.63 0.31
N HIS A 13 -16.15 -5.16 0.15
CA HIS A 13 -16.85 -5.14 -1.15
C HIS A 13 -16.88 -6.51 -1.87
N GLY A 14 -16.94 -7.61 -1.12
CA GLY A 14 -16.96 -8.97 -1.68
C GLY A 14 -15.61 -9.46 -2.24
N ARG A 15 -14.50 -8.81 -1.89
CA ARG A 15 -13.13 -9.16 -2.33
C ARG A 15 -12.15 -9.08 -1.17
N LEU A 16 -10.98 -9.70 -1.33
CA LEU A 16 -9.84 -9.49 -0.45
C LEU A 16 -8.95 -8.37 -0.99
N TRP A 17 -8.38 -7.60 -0.06
CA TRP A 17 -7.52 -6.46 -0.33
C TRP A 17 -6.17 -6.62 0.37
N ALA A 18 -5.14 -6.16 -0.34
CA ALA A 18 -3.75 -6.05 0.09
C ALA A 18 -3.36 -4.57 0.19
N HIS A 19 -2.26 -4.30 0.87
CA HIS A 19 -1.68 -2.97 1.01
C HIS A 19 -0.39 -2.89 0.20
N LEU A 20 -0.28 -1.82 -0.58
CA LEU A 20 0.93 -1.44 -1.32
C LEU A 20 1.48 -0.14 -0.73
N ILE A 21 2.75 -0.14 -0.32
CA ILE A 21 3.43 1.01 0.29
C ILE A 21 4.76 1.29 -0.39
N SER A 22 5.32 2.47 -0.10
CA SER A 22 6.76 2.73 -0.18
C SER A 22 7.34 2.73 1.24
N ASP A 23 8.60 2.31 1.36
CA ASP A 23 9.37 2.37 2.61
C ASP A 23 10.11 3.71 2.83
N ASP A 24 9.99 4.70 1.95
CA ASP A 24 10.60 6.03 2.16
C ASP A 24 9.98 7.21 1.37
N ASN A 25 9.19 7.00 0.31
CA ASN A 25 8.76 8.08 -0.57
C ASN A 25 7.36 7.86 -1.22
N LEU A 26 6.42 8.79 -1.01
CA LEU A 26 5.08 8.71 -1.60
C LEU A 26 5.06 9.01 -3.11
N ASP A 27 5.98 9.81 -3.64
CA ASP A 27 6.01 10.14 -5.06
C ASP A 27 6.30 8.90 -5.91
N GLU A 28 7.20 8.02 -5.44
CA GLU A 28 7.45 6.74 -6.12
C GLU A 28 6.24 5.80 -6.02
N LEU A 29 5.55 5.80 -4.88
CA LEU A 29 4.36 4.99 -4.69
C LEU A 29 3.25 5.41 -5.66
N HIS A 30 3.03 6.72 -5.79
CA HIS A 30 2.07 7.27 -6.75
C HIS A 30 2.47 7.01 -8.20
N ALA A 31 3.76 7.15 -8.54
CA ALA A 31 4.26 6.87 -9.87
C ALA A 31 4.07 5.41 -10.26
N PHE A 32 4.39 4.49 -9.35
CA PHE A 32 4.23 3.05 -9.56
C PHE A 32 2.76 2.64 -9.66
N ALA A 33 1.91 3.16 -8.77
CA ALA A 33 0.46 2.93 -8.81
C ALA A 33 -0.12 3.36 -10.15
N ARG A 34 0.22 4.56 -10.63
CA ARG A 34 -0.21 5.08 -11.94
C ARG A 34 0.29 4.22 -13.09
N ALA A 35 1.56 3.85 -13.10
CA ALA A 35 2.15 3.01 -14.15
C ALA A 35 1.49 1.62 -14.23
N ASN A 36 0.99 1.13 -13.11
CA ASN A 36 0.32 -0.16 -13.00
C ASN A 36 -1.22 -0.06 -12.97
N GLY A 37 -1.80 1.08 -13.33
CA GLY A 37 -3.26 1.24 -13.42
C GLY A 37 -4.00 1.04 -12.09
N VAL A 38 -3.34 1.25 -10.95
CA VAL A 38 -4.00 1.31 -9.64
C VAL A 38 -4.75 2.65 -9.55
N PRO A 39 -6.07 2.66 -9.30
CA PRO A 39 -6.83 3.90 -9.24
C PRO A 39 -6.32 4.84 -8.15
N ALA A 40 -6.23 6.15 -8.44
CA ALA A 40 -5.80 7.14 -7.44
C ALA A 40 -6.69 7.16 -6.19
N ARG A 41 -7.99 6.88 -6.34
CA ARG A 41 -8.96 6.79 -5.22
C ARG A 41 -8.68 5.64 -4.24
N SER A 42 -7.81 4.70 -4.61
CA SER A 42 -7.40 3.58 -3.74
C SER A 42 -6.30 3.98 -2.75
N PHE A 43 -5.80 5.22 -2.82
CA PHE A 43 -4.82 5.72 -1.87
C PHE A 43 -5.49 6.17 -0.56
N ASP A 44 -5.07 5.58 0.57
CA ASP A 44 -5.41 6.06 1.92
C ASP A 44 -4.14 6.56 2.62
N ARG A 45 -3.80 7.83 2.35
CA ARG A 45 -2.77 8.67 3.01
C ARG A 45 -1.32 8.19 2.98
N ASP A 46 -1.04 6.91 3.22
CA ASP A 46 0.29 6.32 3.30
C ASP A 46 0.42 4.99 2.54
N HIS A 47 -0.68 4.48 1.98
CA HIS A 47 -0.71 3.23 1.23
C HIS A 47 -1.79 3.24 0.16
N TYR A 48 -1.69 2.29 -0.77
CA TYR A 48 -2.78 1.93 -1.67
C TYR A 48 -3.42 0.61 -1.24
N ASP A 49 -4.76 0.58 -1.22
CA ASP A 49 -5.55 -0.65 -1.16
C ASP A 49 -5.69 -1.26 -2.55
N VAL A 50 -5.18 -2.47 -2.74
CA VAL A 50 -5.21 -3.17 -4.03
C VAL A 50 -5.97 -4.49 -3.91
N PRO A 51 -6.84 -4.82 -4.88
CA PRO A 51 -7.59 -6.07 -4.84
C PRO A 51 -6.67 -7.28 -5.07
N GLU A 52 -7.07 -8.45 -4.57
CA GLU A 52 -6.29 -9.70 -4.64
C GLU A 52 -5.77 -10.06 -6.05
N ASP A 53 -6.55 -9.78 -7.09
CA ASP A 53 -6.22 -10.04 -8.49
C ASP A 53 -5.11 -9.12 -9.03
N ALA A 54 -4.88 -7.98 -8.39
CA ALA A 54 -3.80 -7.06 -8.72
C ALA A 54 -2.45 -7.48 -8.10
N VAL A 55 -2.43 -8.30 -7.06
CA VAL A 55 -1.19 -8.63 -6.33
C VAL A 55 -0.14 -9.28 -7.25
N PRO A 56 -0.46 -10.33 -8.06
CA PRO A 56 0.55 -10.97 -8.90
C PRO A 56 1.18 -10.04 -9.93
N ARG A 57 0.37 -9.17 -10.56
CA ARG A 57 0.87 -8.21 -11.56
C ARG A 57 1.73 -7.11 -10.92
N LEU A 58 1.43 -6.69 -9.70
CA LEU A 58 2.23 -5.68 -8.98
C LEU A 58 3.56 -6.26 -8.51
N ILE A 59 3.58 -7.54 -8.09
CA ILE A 59 4.83 -8.25 -7.80
C ILE A 59 5.67 -8.37 -9.08
N ALA A 60 5.07 -8.79 -10.20
CA ALA A 60 5.76 -8.88 -11.48
C ALA A 60 6.31 -7.52 -11.97
N ALA A 61 5.67 -6.42 -11.59
CA ALA A 61 6.13 -5.06 -11.90
C ALA A 61 7.24 -4.55 -10.97
N GLY A 62 7.61 -5.30 -9.92
CA GLY A 62 8.74 -4.98 -9.04
C GLY A 62 8.37 -4.70 -7.57
N ALA A 63 7.09 -4.79 -7.18
CA ALA A 63 6.73 -4.71 -5.76
C ALA A 63 7.22 -5.95 -5.00
N ARG A 64 7.92 -5.75 -3.90
CA ARG A 64 8.44 -6.83 -3.06
C ARG A 64 7.33 -7.37 -2.18
N HIS A 65 7.00 -8.66 -2.33
CA HIS A 65 6.03 -9.33 -1.47
C HIS A 65 6.59 -9.51 -0.06
N VAL A 66 5.83 -9.08 0.95
CA VAL A 66 6.22 -9.14 2.37
C VAL A 66 5.01 -9.49 3.26
N GLY A 67 5.27 -9.80 4.53
CA GLY A 67 4.19 -9.96 5.51
C GLY A 67 3.60 -8.62 5.98
N MET A 68 2.35 -8.62 6.42
CA MET A 68 1.66 -7.47 7.05
C MET A 68 2.50 -6.80 8.14
N ARG A 69 3.18 -7.59 8.98
CA ARG A 69 4.05 -7.05 10.04
C ARG A 69 5.17 -6.18 9.46
N GLN A 70 5.76 -6.60 8.35
CA GLN A 70 6.83 -5.86 7.68
C GLN A 70 6.30 -4.58 7.01
N ILE A 71 5.06 -4.58 6.50
CA ILE A 71 4.39 -3.36 6.01
C ILE A 71 4.31 -2.32 7.14
N VAL A 72 3.80 -2.73 8.32
CA VAL A 72 3.65 -1.81 9.46
C VAL A 72 5.01 -1.33 9.98
N GLU A 73 6.00 -2.22 10.07
CA GLU A 73 7.36 -1.87 10.49
C GLU A 73 8.03 -0.89 9.50
N ALA A 74 7.87 -1.11 8.20
CA ALA A 74 8.40 -0.23 7.16
C ALA A 74 7.74 1.16 7.19
N LEU A 75 6.41 1.25 7.27
CA LEU A 75 5.70 2.53 7.37
C LEU A 75 6.10 3.33 8.63
N ARG A 76 6.35 2.64 9.74
CA ARG A 76 6.83 3.30 10.97
C ARG A 76 8.25 3.81 10.82
N ALA A 77 9.13 3.01 10.21
CA ALA A 77 10.52 3.38 10.00
C ALA A 77 10.68 4.51 8.97
N SER A 78 9.80 4.57 7.96
CA SER A 78 9.81 5.58 6.91
C SER A 78 9.35 6.96 7.38
N GLY A 79 8.63 7.03 8.50
CA GLY A 79 7.95 8.25 8.95
C GLY A 79 6.71 8.61 8.12
N LEU A 80 6.32 7.79 7.13
CA LEU A 80 5.13 8.02 6.29
C LEU A 80 3.83 7.61 6.98
N ARG A 81 3.90 6.77 8.02
CA ARG A 81 2.70 6.21 8.66
C ARG A 81 1.77 7.32 9.16
N VAL A 82 0.54 7.36 8.64
CA VAL A 82 -0.55 8.14 9.21
C VAL A 82 -1.44 7.27 10.10
N THR A 83 -1.28 7.42 11.41
CA THR A 83 -1.98 6.65 12.41
C THR A 83 -3.46 7.00 12.48
N ALA A 84 -4.27 6.07 13.00
CA ALA A 84 -5.69 6.31 13.24
C ALA A 84 -5.96 7.51 14.18
N ARG A 85 -5.00 7.89 15.02
CA ARG A 85 -5.10 9.09 15.85
C ARG A 85 -5.00 10.35 15.00
N GLU A 86 -3.97 10.46 14.17
CA GLU A 86 -3.78 11.58 13.24
C GLU A 86 -4.97 11.73 12.29
N ARG A 87 -5.50 10.60 11.78
CA ARG A 87 -6.69 10.61 10.92
C ARG A 87 -7.92 11.28 11.53
N ARG A 88 -8.08 11.27 12.86
CA ARG A 88 -9.21 11.91 13.55
C ARG A 88 -9.02 13.42 13.74
N HIS A 89 -7.78 13.91 13.66
CA HIS A 89 -7.48 15.34 13.76
C HIS A 89 -7.60 16.05 12.41
N ASP A 90 -7.45 15.33 11.30
CA ASP A 90 -7.53 15.87 9.94
C ASP A 90 -8.95 15.86 9.34
N ALA A 91 -9.94 15.33 10.06
CA ALA A 91 -11.33 15.18 9.60
C ALA A 91 -12.25 16.20 10.29
#